data_AF-A0A9E4M914-F1
#
_entry.id   AF-A0A9E4M914-F1
#
_cell.length_a   1.000
_cell.length_b   1.000
_cell.length_c   1.000
_cell.angle_alpha   90.00
_cell.angle_beta   90.00
_cell.angle_gamma   90.00
#
_symmetry.space_group_name_H-M   'P 1'
#
loop_
_entity.id
_entity.type
_entity.pdbx_description
1 polymer ?
#
loop_
_entity_poly.entity_id
_entity_poly.type
_entity_poly.pdbx_seq_one_letter_code
_entity_poly.pdbx_strand_id
1 'polypeptide(L)'
;MSEVAAHADRAGIDHYCWPQHGIERQAADARPTLHYRDTQMEIHKVVVGPFDNNVFIVRCRQSGDAVLIDAANEHELLVDLCGQLVVHTVLETHGHHDHIGSVPEMRDAGYNVHI
;
A
#
# COMPACT_ATOMS: atom_id res chain seq x y z
N MET A 1 34.85 19.49 32.01
CA MET A 1 33.52 20.05 31.66
C MET A 1 33.04 19.28 30.44
N SER A 2 31.90 18.63 30.57
CA SER A 2 31.36 17.54 29.74
C SER A 2 31.01 17.93 28.31
N GLU A 3 31.14 16.96 27.40
CA GLU A 3 30.48 16.89 26.09
C GLU A 3 28.95 16.96 26.20
N VAL A 4 28.29 17.47 25.15
CA VAL A 4 27.20 16.75 24.47
C VAL A 4 27.26 17.08 22.97
N ALA A 5 27.47 16.04 22.16
CA ALA A 5 27.36 16.06 20.71
C ALA A 5 25.92 16.32 20.25
N ALA A 6 25.75 17.16 19.23
CA ALA A 6 24.47 17.40 18.59
C ALA A 6 23.91 16.09 18.01
N HIS A 7 22.70 15.73 18.46
CA HIS A 7 21.96 14.54 18.02
C HIS A 7 21.64 14.57 16.53
N ALA A 8 21.75 13.39 15.92
CA ALA A 8 21.44 13.11 14.53
C ALA A 8 20.00 13.51 14.14
N ASP A 9 19.90 14.02 12.92
CA ASP A 9 18.69 14.38 12.20
C ASP A 9 17.65 13.24 12.20
N ARG A 10 16.46 13.48 12.76
CA ARG A 10 15.36 12.51 12.78
C ARG A 10 14.68 12.53 11.42
N ALA A 11 15.00 11.53 10.61
CA ALA A 11 14.48 11.40 9.26
C ALA A 11 12.94 11.44 9.21
N GLY A 12 12.42 12.31 8.33
CA GLY A 12 11.04 12.75 8.28
C GLY A 12 10.02 11.65 7.98
N ILE A 13 8.88 11.77 8.65
CA ILE A 13 7.65 11.00 8.42
C ILE A 13 6.76 11.87 7.53
N ASP A 14 6.40 11.38 6.34
CA ASP A 14 5.42 12.03 5.47
C ASP A 14 4.08 11.26 5.57
N HIS A 15 3.10 11.86 6.24
CA HIS A 15 1.74 11.33 6.30
C HIS A 15 0.86 12.03 5.27
N TYR A 16 0.40 11.30 4.26
CA TYR A 16 -0.49 11.81 3.22
C TYR A 16 -1.94 11.45 3.58
N CYS A 17 -2.57 12.37 4.32
CA CYS A 17 -4.02 12.36 4.49
C CYS A 17 -4.63 13.05 3.27
N TRP A 18 -5.15 12.29 2.32
CA TRP A 18 -5.86 12.82 1.16
C TRP A 18 -7.05 13.69 1.61
N PRO A 19 -7.26 14.91 1.06
CA PRO A 19 -8.52 15.60 1.24
C PRO A 19 -9.59 14.90 0.38
N GLN A 20 -10.68 14.47 1.01
CA GLN A 20 -11.84 13.96 0.29
C GLN A 20 -12.28 15.01 -0.74
N HIS A 21 -12.18 14.67 -2.04
CA HIS A 21 -12.49 15.45 -3.25
C HIS A 21 -11.37 16.33 -3.83
N GLY A 22 -11.04 16.06 -5.11
CA GLY A 22 -10.37 17.00 -6.01
C GLY A 22 -8.96 16.59 -6.41
N ILE A 23 -8.85 16.03 -7.61
CA ILE A 23 -7.59 15.70 -8.28
C ILE A 23 -6.84 16.99 -8.60
N GLU A 24 -5.58 17.17 -8.15
CA GLU A 24 -4.45 17.52 -9.04
C GLU A 24 -3.05 17.72 -8.40
N ARG A 25 -2.04 17.29 -9.20
CA ARG A 25 -0.58 17.53 -9.19
C ARG A 25 0.29 16.72 -8.23
N GLN A 26 0.94 15.69 -8.78
CA GLN A 26 1.46 14.57 -8.01
C GLN A 26 2.72 13.93 -8.64
N ALA A 27 3.75 13.67 -7.82
CA ALA A 27 5.01 13.02 -8.22
C ALA A 27 4.76 11.70 -8.97
N ALA A 28 5.47 11.50 -10.07
CA ALA A 28 5.06 10.67 -11.20
C ALA A 28 4.92 9.15 -10.94
N ASP A 29 5.36 8.65 -9.79
CA ASP A 29 5.64 7.20 -9.67
C ASP A 29 4.73 6.46 -8.66
N ALA A 30 3.85 7.13 -7.89
CA ALA A 30 3.18 6.48 -6.74
C ALA A 30 1.90 7.14 -6.20
N ARG A 31 1.31 8.11 -6.91
CA ARG A 31 0.11 8.82 -6.45
C ARG A 31 -1.07 8.46 -7.37
N PRO A 32 -2.29 8.23 -6.86
CA PRO A 32 -2.87 8.81 -5.63
C PRO A 32 -2.84 7.95 -4.36
N THR A 33 -2.29 6.73 -4.39
CA THR A 33 -2.48 5.77 -3.29
C THR A 33 -1.54 5.95 -2.10
N LEU A 34 -0.42 6.67 -2.22
CA LEU A 34 0.52 6.86 -1.11
C LEU A 34 -0.17 7.49 0.12
N HIS A 35 -0.21 6.73 1.21
CA HIS A 35 -0.85 7.12 2.47
C HIS A 35 0.18 7.48 3.55
N TYR A 36 1.27 6.73 3.64
CA TYR A 36 2.36 6.97 4.59
C TYR A 36 3.71 6.66 3.97
N ARG A 37 4.74 7.40 4.39
CA ARG A 37 6.13 7.12 4.04
C ARG A 37 7.08 7.52 5.16
N ASP A 38 8.09 6.69 5.38
CA ASP A 38 9.28 7.05 6.15
C ASP A 38 10.56 6.61 5.42
N THR A 39 11.68 6.50 6.13
CA THR A 39 12.97 6.06 5.56
C THR A 39 13.02 4.61 5.14
N GLN A 40 12.15 3.75 5.69
CA GLN A 40 12.19 2.31 5.51
C GLN A 40 11.05 1.79 4.63
N MET A 41 9.87 2.40 4.71
CA MET A 41 8.68 1.88 4.03
C MET A 41 7.76 2.95 3.42
N GLU A 42 6.96 2.49 2.48
CA GLU A 42 5.80 3.18 1.92
C GLU A 42 4.56 2.34 2.22
N ILE A 43 3.47 3.01 2.63
CA ILE A 43 2.15 2.38 2.75
C ILE A 43 1.24 3.08 1.75
N HIS A 44 0.71 2.30 0.83
CA HIS A 44 -0.32 2.73 -0.10
C HIS A 44 -1.67 2.24 0.39
N LYS A 45 -2.72 3.03 0.15
CA LYS A 45 -4.08 2.73 0.52
C LYS A 45 -5.00 2.99 -0.66
N VAL A 46 -5.92 2.07 -0.90
CA VAL A 46 -7.06 2.25 -1.81
C VAL A 46 -8.33 1.79 -1.12
N VAL A 47 -9.44 2.45 -1.41
CA VAL A 47 -10.77 2.08 -0.92
C VAL A 47 -11.52 1.47 -2.09
N VAL A 48 -12.04 0.25 -1.93
CA VAL A 48 -12.65 -0.50 -3.04
C VAL A 48 -14.01 -1.08 -2.66
N GLY A 49 -14.83 -1.24 -3.70
CA GLY A 49 -16.09 -1.97 -3.62
C GLY A 49 -17.19 -1.30 -2.78
N PRO A 50 -18.35 -1.94 -2.68
CA PRO A 50 -19.55 -1.34 -2.09
C PRO A 50 -19.51 -1.22 -0.55
N PHE A 51 -18.50 -1.78 0.10
CA PHE A 51 -18.32 -1.76 1.56
C PHE A 51 -17.22 -0.79 2.01
N ASP A 52 -16.67 0.01 1.08
CA ASP A 52 -15.55 0.92 1.34
C ASP A 52 -14.37 0.21 2.01
N ASN A 53 -14.01 -0.98 1.49
CA ASN A 53 -12.94 -1.79 2.07
C ASN A 53 -11.58 -1.15 1.81
N ASN A 54 -10.77 -1.06 2.86
CA ASN A 54 -9.44 -0.50 2.78
C ASN A 54 -8.45 -1.59 2.40
N VAL A 55 -7.88 -1.48 1.21
CA VAL A 55 -6.78 -2.33 0.75
C VAL A 55 -5.48 -1.57 0.94
N PHE A 56 -4.47 -2.26 1.46
CA PHE A 56 -3.15 -1.65 1.69
C PHE A 56 -2.08 -2.35 0.88
N ILE A 57 -1.05 -1.59 0.47
CA ILE A 57 0.20 -2.17 -0.01
C ILE A 57 1.32 -1.62 0.85
N VAL A 58 2.10 -2.52 1.46
CA VAL A 58 3.28 -2.16 2.25
C VAL A 58 4.51 -2.49 1.44
N ARG A 59 5.32 -1.47 1.15
CA ARG A 59 6.49 -1.56 0.28
C ARG A 59 7.77 -1.21 1.02
N CYS A 60 8.77 -2.06 0.91
CA CYS A 60 10.13 -1.82 1.40
C CYS A 60 10.84 -0.82 0.50
N ARG A 61 11.36 0.28 1.04
CA ARG A 61 12.08 1.28 0.24
C ARG A 61 13.49 0.86 -0.14
N GLN A 62 14.08 -0.10 0.57
CA GLN A 62 15.44 -0.58 0.31
C GLN A 62 15.46 -1.61 -0.84
N SER A 63 14.58 -2.60 -0.81
CA SER A 63 14.51 -3.64 -1.86
C SER A 63 13.52 -3.31 -2.97
N GLY A 64 12.49 -2.52 -2.66
CA GLY A 64 11.38 -2.24 -3.55
C GLY A 64 10.27 -3.28 -3.52
N ASP A 65 10.44 -4.39 -2.78
CA ASP A 65 9.45 -5.45 -2.64
C ASP A 65 8.21 -4.97 -1.88
N ALA A 66 7.06 -5.52 -2.23
CA ALA A 66 5.80 -5.19 -1.58
C ALA A 66 4.90 -6.39 -1.31
N VAL A 67 3.94 -6.17 -0.41
CA VAL A 67 2.85 -7.08 -0.08
C VAL A 67 1.52 -6.32 -0.15
N LEU A 68 0.48 -6.94 -0.71
CA LEU A 68 -0.89 -6.43 -0.66
C LEU A 68 -1.63 -7.05 0.54
N ILE A 69 -2.43 -6.23 1.23
CA ILE A 69 -3.24 -6.61 2.38
C ILE A 69 -4.72 -6.40 2.02
N ASP A 70 -5.50 -7.47 2.09
CA ASP A 70 -6.93 -7.63 1.74
C ASP A 70 -7.26 -7.39 0.26
N ALA A 71 -7.46 -8.44 -0.54
CA ALA A 71 -7.88 -8.33 -1.94
C ALA A 71 -9.41 -8.25 -2.10
N ALA A 72 -9.99 -7.17 -1.58
CA ALA A 72 -11.44 -7.04 -1.39
C ALA A 72 -12.28 -6.96 -2.68
N ASN A 73 -11.97 -6.04 -3.59
CA ASN A 73 -12.78 -5.78 -4.80
C ASN A 73 -11.94 -5.03 -5.85
N GLU A 74 -12.52 -4.73 -7.02
CA GLU A 74 -11.90 -3.95 -8.10
C GLU A 74 -10.61 -4.62 -8.63
N HIS A 75 -10.70 -5.90 -8.98
CA HIS A 75 -9.55 -6.73 -9.33
C HIS A 75 -8.60 -6.12 -10.38
N GLU A 76 -9.10 -5.45 -11.42
CA GLU A 76 -8.25 -4.81 -12.44
C GLU A 76 -7.33 -3.76 -11.80
N LEU A 77 -7.88 -2.94 -10.91
CA LEU A 77 -7.12 -1.94 -10.16
C LEU A 77 -6.08 -2.59 -9.24
N LEU A 78 -6.44 -3.66 -8.54
CA LEU A 78 -5.51 -4.34 -7.63
C LEU A 78 -4.37 -5.02 -8.38
N VAL A 79 -4.64 -5.67 -9.51
CA VAL A 79 -3.61 -6.28 -10.36
C VAL A 79 -2.66 -5.21 -10.92
N ASP A 80 -3.19 -4.09 -11.41
CA ASP A 80 -2.38 -2.98 -11.91
C ASP A 80 -1.48 -2.39 -10.82
N LEU A 81 -2.02 -2.17 -9.61
CA LEU A 81 -1.26 -1.68 -8.47
C LEU A 81 -0.16 -2.66 -8.04
N CYS A 82 -0.46 -3.96 -8.01
CA CYS A 82 0.52 -4.99 -7.70
C CYS A 82 1.68 -5.01 -8.70
N GLY A 83 1.40 -4.81 -9.99
CA GLY A 83 2.43 -4.69 -11.03
C GLY A 83 3.30 -3.44 -10.86
N GLN A 84 2.68 -2.29 -10.58
CA GLN A 84 3.39 -1.01 -10.41
C GLN A 84 4.27 -0.98 -9.16
N LEU A 85 3.81 -1.59 -8.06
CA LEU A 85 4.47 -1.53 -6.76
C LEU A 85 5.31 -2.77 -6.44
N VAL A 86 5.48 -3.68 -7.41
CA VAL A 86 6.30 -4.90 -7.28
C VAL A 86 5.83 -5.75 -6.08
N VAL A 87 4.53 -6.01 -6.03
CA VAL A 87 3.94 -6.91 -5.04
C VAL A 87 4.26 -8.35 -5.40
N HIS A 88 4.68 -9.15 -4.42
CA HIS A 88 4.95 -10.59 -4.62
C HIS A 88 3.87 -11.49 -4.01
N THR A 89 3.20 -11.00 -2.98
CA THR A 89 2.28 -11.77 -2.16
C THR A 89 1.07 -10.94 -1.78
N VAL A 90 -0.09 -11.59 -1.73
CA VAL A 90 -1.34 -11.06 -1.20
C VAL A 90 -1.63 -11.76 0.12
N LEU A 91 -1.91 -10.98 1.15
CA LEU A 91 -2.31 -11.46 2.47
C LEU A 91 -3.71 -10.97 2.76
N GLU A 92 -4.61 -11.88 3.05
CA GLU A 92 -5.91 -11.58 3.61
C GLU A 92 -5.80 -11.56 5.13
N THR A 93 -6.42 -10.58 5.77
CA THR A 93 -6.49 -10.50 7.23
C THR A 93 -7.42 -11.58 7.80
N HIS A 94 -8.47 -11.93 7.07
CA HIS A 94 -9.47 -12.94 7.43
C HIS A 94 -10.32 -13.33 6.19
N GLY A 95 -11.20 -14.34 6.33
CA GLY A 95 -11.98 -14.90 5.22
C GLY A 95 -13.41 -14.39 5.08
N HIS A 96 -13.73 -13.14 5.45
CA HIS A 96 -15.07 -12.60 5.22
C HIS A 96 -15.30 -12.26 3.74
N HIS A 97 -16.55 -12.40 3.29
CA HIS A 97 -16.91 -12.35 1.88
C HIS A 97 -16.57 -11.00 1.22
N ASP A 98 -16.61 -9.92 1.98
CA ASP A 98 -16.36 -8.56 1.52
C ASP A 98 -14.86 -8.26 1.38
N HIS A 99 -13.99 -9.02 2.03
CA HIS A 99 -12.53 -8.88 1.97
C HIS A 99 -11.85 -9.79 0.94
N ILE A 100 -12.51 -10.86 0.47
CA ILE A 100 -11.88 -11.85 -0.43
C ILE A 100 -12.35 -11.77 -1.89
N GLY A 101 -13.10 -10.72 -2.25
CA GLY A 101 -13.84 -10.68 -3.51
C GLY A 101 -12.98 -10.70 -4.78
N SER A 102 -11.70 -10.27 -4.71
CA SER A 102 -10.76 -10.32 -5.83
C SER A 102 -9.76 -11.47 -5.74
N VAL A 103 -9.83 -12.31 -4.70
CA VAL A 103 -8.88 -13.41 -4.50
C VAL A 103 -8.79 -14.37 -5.69
N PRO A 104 -9.90 -14.78 -6.35
CA PRO A 104 -9.81 -15.61 -7.56
C PRO A 104 -8.97 -14.96 -8.66
N GLU A 105 -9.23 -13.69 -8.95
CA GLU A 105 -8.55 -12.93 -10.00
C GLU A 105 -7.08 -12.68 -9.67
N MET A 106 -6.74 -12.43 -8.40
CA MET A 106 -5.34 -12.31 -7.97
C MET A 106 -4.58 -13.62 -8.18
N ARG A 107 -5.20 -14.77 -7.92
CA ARG A 107 -4.60 -16.09 -8.17
C ARG A 107 -4.44 -16.36 -9.66
N ASP A 108 -5.44 -16.02 -10.46
CA ASP A 108 -5.40 -16.17 -11.93
C ASP A 108 -4.32 -15.27 -12.55
N ALA A 109 -4.07 -14.09 -11.97
CA ALA A 109 -2.97 -13.20 -12.34
C ALA A 109 -1.58 -13.70 -11.87
N GLY A 110 -1.52 -14.80 -11.12
CA GLY A 110 -0.27 -15.45 -10.71
C GLY A 110 0.26 -15.05 -9.34
N TYR A 111 -0.52 -14.33 -8.53
CA TYR A 111 -0.11 -13.98 -7.17
C TYR A 111 -0.35 -15.11 -6.17
N ASN A 112 0.57 -15.27 -5.22
CA ASN A 112 0.36 -16.13 -4.06
C ASN A 112 -0.57 -15.41 -3.07
N VAL A 113 -1.67 -16.06 -2.69
CA VAL A 113 -2.66 -15.52 -1.75
C VAL A 113 -2.73 -16.39 -0.50
N HIS A 114 -2.53 -15.77 0.68
CA HIS A 114 -2.59 -16.44 1.98
C HIS A 114 -3.63 -15.77 2.90
N ILE A 115 -4.24 -16.58 3.79
CA ILE A 115 -5.08 -16.17 4.93
C ILE A 115 -4.37 -16.67 6.19
#